data_AF-A0A3D3VXA1-F1
#
_entry.id   AF-A0A3D3VXA1-F1
#
_cell.length_a   1.000
_cell.length_b   1.000
_cell.length_c   1.000
_cell.angle_alpha   90.00
_cell.angle_beta   90.00
_cell.angle_gamma   90.00
#
_symmetry.space_group_name_H-M   'P 1'
#
loop_
_entity.id
_entity.type
_entity.pdbx_description
1 polymer ?
#
loop_
_entity_poly.entity_id
_entity_poly.type
_entity_poly.pdbx_seq_one_letter_code
_entity_poly.pdbx_strand_id
1 'polypeptide(L)'
;MIKVLLLRPPPQLPAVFEKIKSLYLLWYTYYQILPKAHRYTLGQKTDRMFMEMIEAVAVASFLKAEEKIPYVKLAIRKSDVLKIFLHILWETKSLNTTKYIQLSEKLNEIGKNLGGWVGKLLNPKPLQQVQNKQNSPSNNAGEK
;
A
#
# COMPACT_ATOMS: atom_id res chain seq x y z
N MET A 1 15.67 40.73 5.55
CA MET A 1 15.26 39.61 4.67
C MET A 1 15.82 38.32 5.23
N ILE A 2 15.01 37.52 5.94
CA ILE A 2 15.36 36.15 6.33
C ILE A 2 14.33 35.25 5.66
N LYS A 3 14.76 34.53 4.62
CA LYS A 3 13.98 33.44 4.01
C LYS A 3 13.78 32.40 5.11
N VAL A 4 12.56 32.34 5.65
CA VAL A 4 12.08 31.20 6.44
C VAL A 4 12.34 29.95 5.59
N LEU A 5 13.31 29.15 6.01
CA LEU A 5 13.56 27.82 5.47
C LEU A 5 12.24 27.06 5.63
N LEU A 6 11.56 26.81 4.51
CA LEU A 6 10.40 25.94 4.42
C LEU A 6 10.83 24.56 4.92
N LEU A 7 10.65 24.30 6.22
CA LEU A 7 10.71 22.97 6.79
C LEU A 7 9.67 22.16 6.02
N ARG A 8 10.14 21.32 5.09
CA ARG A 8 9.27 20.39 4.37
C ARG A 8 8.49 19.63 5.45
N PRO A 9 7.16 19.63 5.42
CA PRO A 9 6.38 18.88 6.40
C PRO A 9 6.90 17.44 6.38
N PRO A 10 7.05 16.81 7.56
CA PRO A 10 7.58 15.45 7.65
C PRO A 10 6.80 14.55 6.69
N PRO A 11 7.47 13.65 5.93
CA PRO A 11 6.80 12.79 4.97
C PRO A 11 5.65 12.05 5.66
N GLN A 12 4.42 12.34 5.24
CA GLN A 12 3.24 11.64 5.74
C GLN A 12 3.25 10.22 5.19
N LEU A 13 2.95 9.24 6.04
CA LEU A 13 2.87 7.85 5.61
C LEU A 13 1.76 7.72 4.55
N PRO A 14 1.99 6.95 3.47
CA PRO A 14 1.01 6.78 2.41
C PRO A 14 -0.22 6.04 2.94
N ALA A 15 -1.40 6.29 2.37
CA ALA A 15 -2.65 5.66 2.80
C ALA A 15 -2.61 4.12 2.82
N VAL A 16 -1.76 3.49 2.00
CA VAL A 16 -1.54 2.04 2.01
C VAL A 16 -0.93 1.53 3.32
N PHE A 17 -0.18 2.37 4.03
CA PHE A 17 0.43 2.03 5.32
C PHE A 17 -0.63 1.73 6.39
N GLU A 18 -1.67 2.57 6.53
CA GLU A 18 -2.75 2.33 7.49
C GLU A 18 -3.54 1.06 7.18
N LYS A 19 -3.71 0.73 5.89
CA LYS A 19 -4.32 -0.54 5.48
C LYS A 19 -3.47 -1.74 5.89
N ILE A 20 -2.15 -1.66 5.70
CA ILE A 20 -1.20 -2.70 6.13
C ILE A 20 -1.21 -2.87 7.64
N LYS A 21 -1.17 -1.76 8.40
CA LYS A 21 -1.23 -1.79 9.87
C LYS A 21 -2.52 -2.47 10.35
N SER A 22 -3.66 -2.10 9.77
CA SER A 22 -4.95 -2.71 10.09
C SER A 22 -4.98 -4.22 9.78
N LEU A 23 -4.41 -4.63 8.64
CA LEU A 23 -4.26 -6.04 8.29
C LEU A 23 -3.35 -6.78 9.28
N TYR A 24 -2.23 -6.19 9.68
CA TYR A 24 -1.31 -6.82 10.64
C TYR A 24 -1.94 -7.02 12.01
N LEU A 25 -2.69 -6.03 12.51
CA LEU A 25 -3.43 -6.18 13.77
C LEU A 25 -4.43 -7.33 13.69
N LEU A 26 -5.14 -7.45 12.57
CA LEU A 26 -6.05 -8.58 12.33
C LEU A 26 -5.30 -9.91 12.31
N TRP A 27 -4.20 -10.00 11.56
CA TRP A 27 -3.34 -11.18 11.53
C TRP A 27 -2.87 -11.56 12.93
N TYR A 28 -2.40 -10.61 13.74
CA TYR A 28 -1.92 -10.85 15.09
C TYR A 28 -2.99 -11.52 15.96
N THR A 29 -4.25 -11.09 15.88
CA THR A 29 -5.35 -11.75 16.61
C THR A 29 -5.51 -13.22 16.23
N TYR A 30 -5.31 -13.57 14.96
CA TYR A 30 -5.44 -14.95 14.48
C TYR A 30 -4.19 -15.79 14.76
N TYR A 31 -3.02 -15.17 14.69
CA TYR A 31 -1.74 -15.78 15.04
C TYR A 31 -1.75 -16.32 16.48
N GLN A 32 -2.32 -15.56 17.43
CA GLN A 32 -2.41 -15.95 18.85
C GLN A 32 -3.26 -17.19 19.13
N ILE A 33 -4.10 -17.61 18.17
CA ILE A 33 -4.99 -18.77 18.31
C ILE A 33 -4.65 -19.90 17.33
N LEU A 34 -3.57 -19.80 16.57
CA LEU A 34 -3.10 -20.88 15.70
C LEU A 34 -2.69 -22.12 16.54
N PRO A 35 -2.91 -23.34 16.02
CA PRO A 35 -2.36 -24.56 16.63
C PRO A 35 -0.85 -24.44 16.86
N LYS A 36 -0.37 -24.94 18.01
CA LYS A 36 1.03 -24.77 18.45
C LYS A 36 2.05 -25.17 17.39
N ALA A 37 1.84 -26.31 16.73
CA ALA A 37 2.72 -26.85 15.69
C ALA A 37 2.88 -25.90 14.48
N HIS A 38 1.79 -25.28 14.04
CA HIS A 38 1.82 -24.35 12.91
C HIS A 38 2.22 -22.93 13.31
N ARG A 39 1.91 -22.52 14.55
CA ARG A 39 2.27 -21.19 15.08
C ARG A 39 3.78 -20.95 15.08
N TYR A 40 4.57 -21.94 15.51
CA TYR A 40 6.03 -21.84 15.58
C TYR A 40 6.75 -22.18 14.27
N THR A 41 6.01 -22.48 13.21
CA THR A 41 6.56 -22.77 11.87
C THR A 41 6.06 -21.74 10.87
N LEU A 42 5.00 -22.07 10.12
CA LEU A 42 4.43 -21.23 9.08
C LEU A 42 3.84 -19.93 9.64
N GLY A 43 3.23 -19.98 10.83
CA GLY A 43 2.70 -18.80 11.52
C GLY A 43 3.78 -17.77 11.78
N GLN A 44 4.90 -18.17 12.41
CA GLN A 44 6.01 -17.26 12.68
C GLN A 44 6.66 -16.73 11.39
N LYS A 45 6.77 -17.55 10.34
CA LYS A 45 7.28 -17.10 9.04
C LYS A 45 6.35 -16.08 8.39
N THR A 46 5.03 -16.28 8.48
CA THR A 46 4.00 -15.34 8.01
C THR A 46 4.07 -14.02 8.78
N ASP A 47 4.21 -14.09 10.10
CA ASP A 47 4.32 -12.92 10.97
C ASP A 47 5.54 -12.05 10.62
N ARG A 48 6.71 -12.69 10.45
CA ARG A 48 7.92 -12.00 9.98
C ARG A 48 7.72 -11.37 8.60
N MET A 49 7.03 -12.05 7.68
CA MET A 49 6.76 -11.53 6.34
C MET A 49 5.87 -10.28 6.37
N PHE A 50 4.92 -10.19 7.31
CA PHE A 50 4.16 -8.96 7.55
C PHE A 50 5.06 -7.82 8.04
N MET A 51 5.96 -8.09 8.99
CA MET A 51 6.90 -7.08 9.49
C MET A 51 7.81 -6.56 8.36
N GLU A 52 8.36 -7.44 7.54
CA GLU A 52 9.19 -7.08 6.39
C GLU A 52 8.41 -6.25 5.35
N MET A 53 7.12 -6.52 5.15
CA MET A 53 6.26 -5.71 4.28
C MET A 53 6.03 -4.31 4.85
N ILE A 54 5.79 -4.20 6.17
CA ILE A 54 5.64 -2.92 6.88
C ILE A 54 6.92 -2.09 6.76
N GLU A 55 8.07 -2.71 7.02
CA GLU A 55 9.38 -2.08 6.93
C GLU A 55 9.66 -1.54 5.52
N ALA A 56 9.41 -2.36 4.49
CA ALA A 56 9.62 -1.93 3.10
C ALA A 56 8.77 -0.69 2.74
N VAL A 57 7.50 -0.65 3.17
CA VAL A 57 6.62 0.51 2.94
C VAL A 57 7.05 1.72 3.76
N ALA A 58 7.45 1.52 5.01
CA ALA A 58 7.96 2.59 5.87
C ALA A 58 9.20 3.24 5.25
N VAL A 59 10.19 2.44 4.84
CA VAL A 59 11.42 2.94 4.18
C VAL A 59 11.08 3.70 2.90
N ALA A 60 10.24 3.15 2.02
CA ALA A 60 9.79 3.83 0.80
C ALA A 60 9.13 5.20 1.06
N SER A 61 8.50 5.37 2.22
CA SER A 61 7.78 6.61 2.57
C SER A 61 8.73 7.79 2.74
N PHE A 62 9.95 7.55 3.24
CA PHE A 62 10.94 8.58 3.55
C PHE A 62 11.99 8.81 2.45
N LEU A 63 12.01 7.99 1.41
CA LEU A 63 12.96 8.11 0.29
C LEU A 63 12.53 9.15 -0.75
N LYS A 64 13.46 9.54 -1.63
CA LYS A 64 13.13 10.30 -2.85
C LYS A 64 12.44 9.40 -3.86
N ALA A 65 11.67 9.99 -4.78
CA ALA A 65 10.79 9.25 -5.69
C ALA A 65 11.50 8.13 -6.47
N GLU A 66 12.72 8.40 -6.91
CA GLU A 66 13.57 7.51 -7.71
C GLU A 66 14.02 6.28 -6.90
N GLU A 67 14.19 6.46 -5.58
CA GLU A 67 14.68 5.45 -4.64
C GLU A 67 13.53 4.59 -4.06
N LYS A 68 12.26 4.98 -4.24
CA LYS A 68 11.11 4.25 -3.66
C LYS A 68 10.84 2.92 -4.36
N ILE A 69 11.05 2.85 -5.68
CA ILE A 69 10.57 1.75 -6.52
C ILE A 69 11.03 0.37 -6.02
N PRO A 70 12.31 0.13 -5.67
CA PRO A 70 12.76 -1.16 -5.17
C PRO A 70 12.02 -1.62 -3.91
N TYR A 71 11.73 -0.69 -3.00
CA TYR A 71 11.05 -0.98 -1.73
C TYR A 71 9.55 -1.23 -1.92
N VAL A 72 8.88 -0.47 -2.80
CA VAL A 72 7.47 -0.74 -3.11
C VAL A 72 7.34 -2.09 -3.85
N LYS A 73 8.25 -2.41 -4.77
CA LYS A 73 8.31 -3.75 -5.39
C LYS A 73 8.63 -4.86 -4.39
N LEU A 74 9.45 -4.60 -3.38
CA LEU A 74 9.66 -5.54 -2.27
C LEU A 74 8.34 -5.78 -1.52
N ALA A 75 7.62 -4.73 -1.13
CA ALA A 75 6.33 -4.86 -0.46
C ALA A 75 5.31 -5.66 -1.29
N ILE A 76 5.25 -5.47 -2.61
CA ILE A 76 4.40 -6.26 -3.51
C ILE A 76 4.75 -7.74 -3.43
N ARG A 77 6.05 -8.09 -3.59
CA ARG A 77 6.50 -9.49 -3.50
C ARG A 77 6.16 -10.13 -2.15
N LYS A 78 6.31 -9.37 -1.06
CA LYS A 78 5.93 -9.83 0.29
C LYS A 78 4.42 -10.07 0.39
N SER A 79 3.62 -9.16 -0.15
CA SER A 79 2.16 -9.32 -0.23
C SER A 79 1.75 -10.58 -1.00
N ASP A 80 2.40 -10.88 -2.13
CA ASP A 80 2.08 -12.06 -2.92
C ASP A 80 2.47 -13.37 -2.22
N VAL A 81 3.63 -13.41 -1.56
CA VAL A 81 4.03 -14.57 -0.74
C VAL A 81 3.10 -14.76 0.45
N LEU A 82 2.66 -13.66 1.10
CA LEU A 82 1.69 -13.72 2.19
C LEU A 82 0.37 -14.36 1.74
N LYS A 83 -0.12 -14.11 0.52
CA LYS A 83 -1.34 -14.76 -0.01
C LYS A 83 -1.19 -16.27 -0.03
N ILE A 84 -0.04 -16.77 -0.49
CA ILE A 84 0.27 -18.20 -0.55
C ILE A 84 0.32 -18.79 0.87
N PHE A 85 0.99 -18.12 1.81
CA PHE A 85 1.07 -18.61 3.19
C PHE A 85 -0.28 -18.66 3.89
N LEU A 86 -1.11 -17.63 3.69
CA LEU A 86 -2.48 -17.61 4.22
C LEU A 86 -3.33 -18.73 3.62
N HIS A 87 -3.15 -19.02 2.32
CA HIS A 87 -3.82 -20.14 1.66
C HIS A 87 -3.42 -21.48 2.27
N ILE A 88 -2.12 -21.73 2.46
CA ILE A 88 -1.63 -22.97 3.09
C ILE A 88 -2.14 -23.09 4.54
N LEU A 89 -2.18 -22.01 5.31
CA LEU A 89 -2.74 -22.02 6.66
C LEU A 89 -4.23 -22.38 6.66
N TRP A 90 -4.97 -22.01 5.62
CA TRP A 90 -6.36 -22.39 5.45
C TRP A 90 -6.50 -23.86 5.00
N GLU A 91 -5.71 -24.33 4.03
CA GLU A 91 -5.72 -25.73 3.56
C GLU A 91 -5.37 -26.71 4.69
N THR A 92 -4.43 -26.32 5.55
CA THR A 92 -4.04 -27.08 6.76
C THR A 92 -5.04 -26.95 7.92
N LYS A 93 -6.18 -26.27 7.69
CA LYS A 93 -7.24 -26.02 8.69
C LYS A 93 -6.79 -25.23 9.91
N SER A 94 -5.66 -24.52 9.81
CA SER A 94 -5.14 -23.64 10.85
C SER A 94 -5.91 -22.33 10.92
N LEU A 95 -6.38 -21.86 9.77
CA LEU A 95 -7.34 -20.78 9.64
C LEU A 95 -8.67 -21.34 9.15
N ASN A 96 -9.76 -20.88 9.75
CA ASN A 96 -11.09 -21.15 9.19
C ASN A 96 -11.35 -20.24 7.97
N THR A 97 -12.35 -20.61 7.17
CA THR A 97 -12.70 -19.90 5.93
C THR A 97 -12.97 -18.42 6.15
N THR A 98 -13.72 -18.05 7.20
CA THR A 98 -14.03 -16.65 7.50
C THR A 98 -12.77 -15.82 7.75
N LYS A 99 -11.85 -16.31 8.59
CA LYS A 99 -10.58 -15.63 8.89
C LYS A 99 -9.70 -15.51 7.66
N TYR A 100 -9.63 -16.56 6.85
CA TYR A 100 -8.88 -16.57 5.60
C TYR A 100 -9.42 -15.52 4.61
N ILE A 101 -10.74 -15.45 4.41
CA ILE A 101 -11.37 -14.46 3.53
C ILE A 101 -11.05 -13.04 4.02
N GLN A 102 -11.26 -12.76 5.31
CA GLN A 102 -11.01 -11.44 5.88
C GLN A 102 -9.56 -10.96 5.70
N LEU A 103 -8.58 -11.85 5.81
CA LEU A 103 -7.17 -11.51 5.56
C LEU A 103 -6.88 -11.36 4.05
N SER A 104 -7.34 -12.30 3.23
CA SER A 104 -7.02 -12.36 1.81
C SER A 104 -7.60 -11.18 1.02
N GLU A 105 -8.82 -10.76 1.31
CA GLU A 105 -9.44 -9.59 0.69
C GLU A 105 -8.66 -8.31 0.97
N LYS A 106 -8.32 -8.06 2.24
CA LYS A 106 -7.51 -6.91 2.67
C LYS A 106 -6.13 -6.93 2.02
N LEU A 107 -5.50 -8.10 1.93
CA LEU A 107 -4.19 -8.25 1.31
C LEU A 107 -4.25 -8.02 -0.20
N ASN A 108 -5.32 -8.45 -0.88
CA ASN A 108 -5.55 -8.17 -2.29
C ASN A 108 -5.73 -6.67 -2.57
N GLU A 109 -6.48 -5.96 -1.74
CA GLU A 109 -6.59 -4.50 -1.83
C GLU A 109 -5.23 -3.81 -1.65
N ILE A 110 -4.44 -4.24 -0.66
CA ILE A 110 -3.09 -3.72 -0.43
C ILE A 110 -2.22 -3.93 -1.67
N GLY A 111 -2.24 -5.12 -2.29
CA GLY A 111 -1.52 -5.41 -3.53
C GLY A 111 -1.89 -4.44 -4.66
N LYS A 112 -3.19 -4.17 -4.86
CA LYS A 112 -3.67 -3.17 -5.85
C LYS A 112 -3.14 -1.76 -5.54
N ASN A 113 -3.16 -1.35 -4.28
CA ASN A 113 -2.67 -0.02 -3.86
C ASN A 113 -1.15 0.12 -4.07
N LEU A 114 -0.37 -0.91 -3.75
CA LEU A 114 1.07 -0.94 -3.98
C LEU A 114 1.39 -0.92 -5.49
N GLY A 115 0.67 -1.69 -6.30
CA GLY A 115 0.81 -1.67 -7.76
C GLY A 115 0.50 -0.29 -8.36
N GLY A 116 -0.59 0.35 -7.90
CA GLY A 116 -0.93 1.72 -8.28
C GLY A 116 0.14 2.73 -7.86
N TRP A 117 0.81 2.52 -6.72
CA TRP A 117 1.91 3.38 -6.29
C TRP A 117 3.13 3.24 -7.21
N VAL A 118 3.54 2.02 -7.57
CA VAL A 118 4.61 1.81 -8.57
C VAL A 118 4.26 2.45 -9.91
N GLY A 119 3.01 2.30 -10.37
CA GLY A 119 2.55 2.91 -11.61
C GLY A 119 2.69 4.44 -11.62
N LYS A 120 2.37 5.10 -10.50
CA LYS A 120 2.55 6.56 -10.33
C LYS A 120 4.02 6.99 -10.30
N LEU A 121 4.91 6.15 -9.75
CA LEU A 121 6.35 6.44 -9.69
C LEU A 121 7.02 6.28 -11.05
N LEU A 122 6.59 5.30 -11.86
CA LEU A 122 7.14 5.05 -13.19
C LEU A 122 6.61 6.03 -14.25
N ASN A 123 5.34 6.42 -14.13
CA ASN A 123 4.69 7.35 -15.04
C ASN A 123 4.20 8.58 -14.26
N PRO A 124 5.10 9.46 -13.79
CA PRO A 124 4.70 10.71 -13.18
C PRO A 124 3.97 11.53 -14.25
N LYS A 125 2.64 11.63 -14.13
CA LYS A 125 1.85 12.47 -15.05
C LYS A 125 2.46 13.88 -15.04
N PRO A 126 2.79 14.48 -16.20
CA PRO A 126 3.08 15.90 -16.26
C PRO A 126 1.88 16.65 -15.68
N LEU A 127 2.13 17.68 -14.87
CA LEU A 127 1.10 18.61 -14.41
C LEU A 127 0.41 19.22 -15.64
N GLN A 128 -0.70 18.63 -16.11
CA GLN A 128 -1.52 19.28 -17.11
C GLN A 128 -2.20 20.46 -16.41
N GLN A 129 -1.84 21.65 -16.89
CA GLN A 129 -2.33 22.94 -16.45
C GLN A 129 -3.86 22.93 -16.50
N VAL A 130 -4.48 23.01 -15.32
CA VAL A 130 -5.90 23.31 -15.19
C VAL A 130 -6.06 24.82 -15.44
N GLN A 131 -5.84 25.26 -16.68
CA GLN A 131 -6.15 26.60 -17.16
C GLN A 131 -6.38 26.49 -18.67
N ASN A 132 -7.66 26.41 -19.05
CA ASN A 132 -8.27 26.95 -20.27
C ASN A 132 -9.61 26.24 -20.55
N LYS A 133 -10.60 26.50 -19.69
CA LYS A 133 -12.03 26.47 -20.03
C LYS A 133 -12.71 27.68 -19.39
N GLN A 134 -12.27 28.87 -19.79
CA GLN A 134 -13.00 30.12 -19.60
C GLN A 134 -12.46 31.09 -20.66
N ASN A 135 -13.39 31.77 -21.35
CA ASN A 135 -13.21 32.75 -22.42
C ASN A 135 -13.40 32.20 -23.84
N SER A 136 -14.66 31.86 -24.16
CA SER A 136 -15.21 32.24 -25.47
C SER A 136 -16.00 33.54 -25.27
N PRO A 137 -15.66 34.66 -25.94
CA PRO A 137 -16.52 35.83 -25.97
C PRO A 137 -17.75 35.50 -26.82
N SER A 138 -18.95 35.66 -26.27
CA SER A 138 -20.17 35.71 -27.07
C SER A 138 -20.16 37.04 -27.86
N ASN A 139 -19.72 37.00 -29.11
CA ASN A 139 -20.02 38.05 -30.07
C ASN A 139 -21.14 37.56 -30.97
N ASN A 140 -22.35 38.05 -30.71
CA ASN A 140 -23.36 38.30 -31.74
C ASN A 140 -23.99 39.65 -31.42
N ALA A 141 -23.25 40.70 -31.77
CA ALA A 141 -23.80 42.01 -32.08
C ALA A 141 -24.12 42.02 -33.59
N GLY A 142 -25.19 42.71 -33.96
CA GLY A 142 -25.91 42.55 -35.22
C GLY A 142 -25.24 43.12 -36.48
N GLU A 143 -26.11 43.30 -37.48
CA GLU A 143 -25.90 43.98 -38.78
C GLU A 143 -25.21 43.12 -39.85
N LYS A 144 -25.77 42.82 -41.04
CA LYS A 144 -26.91 43.32 -41.83
C LYS A 144 -27.45 42.19 -42.71
#